data_AF-A0A3P6T751-F1
#
_entry.id   AF-A0A3P6T751-F1
#
_cell.length_a   1.000
_cell.length_b   1.000
_cell.length_c   1.000
_cell.angle_alpha   90.00
_cell.angle_beta   90.00
_cell.angle_gamma   90.00
#
_symmetry.space_group_name_H-M   'P 1'
#
loop_
_entity.id
_entity.type
_entity.pdbx_description
1 polymer ?
#
loop_
_entity_poly.entity_id
_entity_poly.type
_entity_poly.pdbx_seq_one_letter_code
_entity_poly.pdbx_strand_id
1 'polypeptide(L)'
;MVIFSARLLCFIISPLIFPLLYFSGVANAQKRRIIRLLTPLSKKASANGQRLFQNIVNNEMQNIDIIYMKLSDWAKNEGSNFMKIFDESVKKAEKEAYEKREELGTEISQLPSLVIDAIQIIDIFRQDPTKTDLEEKKMINDLKKTIQPLFANRYQIMLDRMQKLQDEYGIHLFRSPFAKRRKHYFTSHEL
;
A
#
# COMPACT_ATOMS: atom_id res chain seq x y z
N MET A 1 23.21 -31.12 -53.79
CA MET A 1 22.17 -30.07 -53.86
C MET A 1 21.39 -30.13 -52.56
N VAL A 2 21.81 -29.33 -51.58
CA VAL A 2 21.25 -29.35 -50.23
C VAL A 2 20.60 -27.99 -50.01
N ILE A 3 19.27 -27.95 -50.07
CA ILE A 3 18.50 -26.74 -49.77
C ILE A 3 18.24 -26.77 -48.27
N PHE A 4 19.19 -26.28 -47.48
CA PHE A 4 18.95 -26.02 -46.05
C PHE A 4 18.02 -24.82 -45.94
N SER A 5 16.80 -25.09 -45.50
CA SER A 5 15.77 -24.09 -45.29
C SER A 5 16.17 -23.16 -44.13
N ALA A 6 16.27 -21.87 -44.42
CA ALA A 6 16.50 -20.79 -43.45
C ALA A 6 15.34 -20.59 -42.44
N ARG A 7 14.49 -21.61 -42.22
CA ARG A 7 13.36 -21.59 -41.29
C ARG A 7 13.64 -22.32 -39.97
N LEU A 8 14.77 -23.03 -39.84
CA LEU A 8 15.06 -23.77 -38.62
C LEU A 8 15.82 -22.97 -37.55
N LEU A 9 16.43 -21.82 -37.90
CA LEU A 9 17.22 -21.01 -36.95
C LEU A 9 16.39 -19.98 -36.17
N CYS A 10 15.13 -19.73 -36.54
CA CYS A 10 14.25 -18.86 -35.75
C CYS A 10 13.65 -19.56 -34.51
N PHE A 11 13.82 -20.88 -34.37
CA PHE A 11 13.20 -21.65 -33.27
C PHE A 11 14.07 -21.85 -32.04
N ILE A 12 15.37 -21.52 -32.09
CA ILE A 12 16.28 -21.73 -30.95
C ILE A 12 16.54 -20.43 -30.16
N ILE A 13 16.27 -19.26 -30.74
CA ILE A 13 16.52 -17.96 -30.06
C ILE A 13 15.27 -17.46 -29.28
N SER A 14 14.11 -18.10 -29.45
CA SER A 14 12.83 -17.55 -28.96
C SER A 14 12.35 -17.95 -27.54
N PRO A 15 12.83 -19.00 -26.83
CA PRO A 15 12.32 -19.26 -25.48
C PRO A 15 13.04 -18.43 -24.40
N LEU A 16 14.18 -17.80 -24.71
CA LEU A 16 15.00 -17.06 -23.73
C LEU A 16 14.66 -15.56 -23.62
N ILE A 17 13.85 -15.00 -24.54
CA ILE A 17 13.46 -13.57 -24.49
C ILE A 17 12.08 -13.40 -23.81
N PHE A 18 11.27 -14.45 -23.72
CA PHE A 18 9.97 -14.38 -23.05
C PHE A 18 9.98 -14.31 -21.50
N PRO A 19 11.03 -14.70 -20.75
CA PRO A 19 11.03 -14.50 -19.30
C PRO A 19 11.31 -13.05 -18.89
N LEU A 20 11.90 -12.23 -19.76
CA LEU A 20 12.31 -10.85 -19.44
C LEU A 20 11.17 -9.82 -19.58
N LEU A 21 10.06 -10.17 -20.24
CA LEU A 21 8.89 -9.30 -20.37
C LEU A 21 7.75 -9.65 -19.41
N TYR A 22 7.89 -10.70 -18.59
CA TYR A 22 6.90 -11.07 -17.58
C TYR A 22 7.17 -10.48 -16.18
N PHE A 23 8.34 -9.86 -15.96
CA PHE A 23 8.66 -9.20 -14.68
C PHE A 23 8.18 -7.75 -14.55
N SER A 24 7.67 -7.14 -15.62
CA SER A 24 7.06 -5.79 -15.55
C SER A 24 5.57 -5.81 -15.16
N GLY A 25 4.97 -6.99 -14.94
CA GLY A 25 3.52 -7.18 -14.83
C GLY A 25 2.90 -7.18 -13.43
N VAL A 26 3.69 -7.11 -12.34
CA VAL A 26 3.15 -7.20 -10.96
C VAL A 26 3.48 -5.96 -10.10
N ALA A 27 4.25 -5.00 -10.62
CA ALA A 27 4.72 -3.83 -9.86
C ALA A 27 3.90 -2.53 -10.09
N ASN A 28 2.64 -2.61 -10.54
CA ASN A 28 1.85 -1.42 -10.95
C ASN A 28 0.55 -1.17 -10.15
N ALA A 29 0.50 -1.47 -8.85
CA ALA A 29 -0.76 -1.31 -8.10
C ALA A 29 -0.67 -0.79 -6.65
N GLN A 30 0.32 0.06 -6.31
CA GLN A 30 0.30 0.73 -4.98
C GLN A 30 0.63 2.22 -5.05
N LYS A 31 -0.17 2.98 -5.81
CA LYS A 31 -0.16 4.44 -5.68
C LYS A 31 -0.93 4.88 -4.44
N ARG A 32 -0.20 5.41 -3.45
CA ARG A 32 -0.78 6.01 -2.24
C ARG A 32 -1.88 7.02 -2.61
N ARG A 33 -2.94 7.08 -1.80
CA ARG A 33 -4.10 7.95 -2.07
C ARG A 33 -3.68 9.41 -2.23
N ILE A 34 -2.78 9.89 -1.36
CA ILE A 34 -2.29 11.27 -1.41
C ILE A 34 -1.55 11.58 -2.73
N ILE A 35 -0.73 10.66 -3.24
CA ILE A 35 -0.03 10.81 -4.53
C ILE A 35 -1.04 10.93 -5.67
N ARG A 36 -2.10 10.10 -5.67
CA ARG A 36 -3.16 10.17 -6.68
C ARG A 36 -3.90 11.50 -6.65
N LEU A 37 -4.21 12.01 -5.46
CA LEU A 37 -4.89 13.31 -5.30
C LEU A 37 -4.04 14.48 -5.81
N LEU A 38 -2.72 14.40 -5.65
CA LEU A 38 -1.79 15.46 -6.06
C LEU A 38 -1.30 15.33 -7.51
N THR A 39 -1.52 14.19 -8.17
CA THR A 39 -1.07 13.97 -9.56
C THR A 39 -1.62 15.01 -10.56
N PRO A 40 -2.89 15.46 -10.49
CA PRO A 40 -3.38 16.52 -11.36
C PRO A 40 -2.71 17.88 -11.07
N LEU A 41 -2.40 18.15 -9.79
CA LEU A 41 -1.73 19.38 -9.38
C LEU A 41 -0.28 19.39 -9.86
N SER A 42 0.42 18.26 -9.79
CA SER A 42 1.82 18.19 -10.18
C SER A 42 2.04 18.52 -11.66
N LYS A 43 1.08 18.23 -12.55
CA LYS A 43 1.13 18.65 -13.96
C LYS A 43 1.15 20.17 -14.18
N LYS A 44 0.73 20.94 -13.17
CA LYS A 44 0.74 22.42 -13.19
C LYS A 44 1.96 23.01 -12.47
N ALA A 45 2.80 22.17 -11.86
CA ALA A 45 4.02 22.60 -11.19
C ALA A 45 5.07 23.08 -12.21
N SER A 46 6.08 23.77 -11.70
CA SER A 46 7.30 24.09 -12.43
C SER A 46 7.94 22.82 -13.02
N ALA A 47 8.79 22.97 -14.05
CA ALA A 47 9.49 21.82 -14.64
C ALA A 47 10.33 21.07 -13.59
N ASN A 48 10.92 21.78 -12.63
CA ASN A 48 11.63 21.18 -11.50
C ASN A 48 10.66 20.49 -10.52
N GLY A 49 9.55 21.13 -10.19
CA GLY A 49 8.49 20.57 -9.34
C GLY A 49 7.91 19.27 -9.89
N GLN A 50 7.69 19.19 -11.20
CA GLN A 50 7.25 17.96 -11.87
C GLN A 50 8.25 16.81 -11.67
N ARG A 51 9.55 17.09 -11.83
CA ARG A 51 10.62 16.10 -11.62
C ARG A 51 10.70 15.66 -10.16
N LEU A 52 10.63 16.61 -9.23
CA LEU A 52 10.64 16.31 -7.78
C LEU A 52 9.45 15.46 -7.38
N PHE A 53 8.24 15.80 -7.86
CA PHE A 53 7.06 15.00 -7.64
C PHE A 53 7.24 13.57 -8.18
N GLN A 54 7.73 13.43 -9.42
CA GLN A 54 7.96 12.11 -10.01
C GLN A 54 8.99 11.29 -9.22
N ASN A 55 10.03 11.93 -8.68
CA ASN A 55 10.99 11.26 -7.81
C ASN A 55 10.34 10.75 -6.51
N ILE A 56 9.37 11.47 -5.95
CA ILE A 56 8.60 10.99 -4.80
C ILE A 56 7.76 9.77 -5.20
N VAL A 57 7.06 9.82 -6.34
CA VAL A 57 6.26 8.70 -6.85
C VAL A 57 7.11 7.46 -7.10
N ASN A 58 8.28 7.61 -7.72
CA ASN A 58 9.19 6.50 -7.98
C ASN A 58 9.76 5.86 -6.70
N ASN A 59 9.66 6.55 -5.56
CA ASN A 59 10.11 6.08 -4.25
C ASN A 59 8.93 5.89 -3.27
N GLU A 60 7.71 5.65 -3.76
CA GLU A 60 6.49 5.60 -2.92
C GLU A 60 6.47 4.48 -1.88
N MET A 61 7.29 3.45 -2.10
CA MET A 61 7.52 2.31 -1.19
C MET A 61 8.26 2.70 0.09
N GLN A 62 8.76 3.94 0.18
CA GLN A 62 9.29 4.47 1.43
C GLN A 62 8.19 4.58 2.49
N ASN A 63 8.63 4.71 3.74
CA ASN A 63 7.76 4.97 4.87
C ASN A 63 6.80 6.14 4.57
N ILE A 64 5.52 5.98 4.92
CA ILE A 64 4.48 6.93 4.55
C ILE A 64 4.75 8.35 5.08
N ASP A 65 5.34 8.47 6.27
CA ASP A 65 5.63 9.79 6.85
C ASP A 65 6.69 10.52 6.04
N ILE A 66 7.66 9.78 5.50
CA ILE A 66 8.67 10.33 4.58
C ILE A 66 7.98 10.82 3.30
N ILE A 67 7.00 10.08 2.78
CA ILE A 67 6.24 10.49 1.61
C ILE A 67 5.44 11.77 1.89
N TYR A 68 4.72 11.85 3.01
CA TYR A 68 3.96 13.05 3.37
C TYR A 68 4.87 14.26 3.57
N MET A 69 6.00 14.10 4.26
CA MET A 69 7.00 15.14 4.44
C MET A 69 7.53 15.66 3.10
N LYS A 70 7.96 14.75 2.21
CA LYS A 70 8.47 15.11 0.88
C LYS A 70 7.41 15.80 0.01
N LEU A 71 6.16 15.36 0.06
CA LEU A 71 5.05 15.99 -0.66
C LEU A 71 4.71 17.38 -0.10
N SER A 72 4.80 17.55 1.22
CA SER A 72 4.62 18.85 1.87
C SER A 72 5.72 19.82 1.48
N ASP A 73 6.99 19.39 1.53
CA ASP A 73 8.14 20.20 1.11
C ASP A 73 8.04 20.58 -0.37
N TRP A 74 7.66 19.63 -1.22
CA TRP A 74 7.39 19.86 -2.63
C TRP A 74 6.30 20.93 -2.83
N ALA A 75 5.15 20.79 -2.18
CA ALA A 75 4.05 21.73 -2.29
C ALA A 75 4.42 23.13 -1.79
N LYS A 76 5.16 23.20 -0.68
CA LYS A 76 5.68 24.45 -0.11
C LYS A 76 6.61 25.17 -1.08
N ASN A 77 7.50 24.44 -1.76
CA ASN A 77 8.45 25.01 -2.72
C ASN A 77 7.79 25.51 -4.01
N GLU A 78 6.68 24.89 -4.43
CA GLU A 78 5.91 25.34 -5.61
C GLU A 78 5.02 26.56 -5.31
N GLY A 79 4.68 26.78 -4.04
CA GLY A 79 4.06 28.02 -3.56
C GLY A 79 2.75 27.83 -2.80
N SER A 80 2.19 28.95 -2.33
CA SER A 80 1.04 28.96 -1.41
C SER A 80 -0.20 28.22 -1.94
N ASN A 81 -0.47 28.31 -3.25
CA ASN A 81 -1.59 27.60 -3.87
C ASN A 81 -1.39 26.07 -3.84
N PHE A 82 -0.15 25.60 -4.05
CA PHE A 82 0.18 24.18 -3.97
C PHE A 82 0.06 23.67 -2.54
N MET A 83 0.56 24.43 -1.57
CA MET A 83 0.45 24.10 -0.15
C MET A 83 -1.02 24.01 0.30
N LYS A 84 -1.87 24.95 -0.13
CA LYS A 84 -3.31 24.92 0.18
C LYS A 84 -3.98 23.65 -0.36
N ILE A 85 -3.73 23.30 -1.61
CA ILE A 85 -4.31 22.09 -2.23
C ILE A 85 -3.73 20.82 -1.60
N PHE A 86 -2.46 20.85 -1.17
CA PHE A 86 -1.84 19.77 -0.40
C PHE A 86 -2.60 19.53 0.91
N ASP A 87 -2.83 20.57 1.72
CA ASP A 87 -3.55 20.46 2.98
C ASP A 87 -4.99 19.95 2.79
N GLU A 88 -5.70 20.43 1.76
CA GLU A 88 -7.03 19.95 1.40
C GLU A 88 -7.01 18.48 0.97
N SER A 89 -5.99 18.07 0.22
CA SER A 89 -5.81 16.68 -0.22
C SER A 89 -5.48 15.74 0.94
N VAL A 90 -4.66 16.20 1.90
CA VAL A 90 -4.35 15.46 3.13
C VAL A 90 -5.62 15.25 3.94
N LYS A 91 -6.38 16.31 4.24
CA LYS A 91 -7.65 16.21 4.98
C LYS A 91 -8.64 15.27 4.31
N LYS A 92 -8.73 15.33 2.98
CA LYS A 92 -9.59 14.42 2.20
C LYS A 92 -9.13 12.96 2.31
N ALA A 93 -7.82 12.72 2.19
CA ALA A 93 -7.27 11.38 2.32
C ALA A 93 -7.48 10.81 3.73
N GLU A 94 -7.27 11.62 4.76
CA GLU A 94 -7.47 11.25 6.17
C GLU A 94 -8.93 10.90 6.46
N LYS A 95 -9.86 11.75 6.03
CA LYS A 95 -11.30 11.48 6.20
C LYS A 95 -11.70 10.16 5.55
N GLU A 96 -11.30 9.94 4.30
CA GLU A 96 -11.60 8.68 3.59
C GLU A 96 -10.92 7.46 4.26
N ALA A 97 -9.71 7.64 4.80
CA ALA A 97 -9.01 6.60 5.54
C ALA A 97 -9.78 6.19 6.80
N TYR A 98 -10.25 7.19 7.56
CA TYR A 98 -11.02 6.96 8.79
C TYR A 98 -12.35 6.27 8.49
N GLU A 99 -13.11 6.74 7.51
CA GLU A 99 -14.38 6.12 7.12
C GLU A 99 -14.20 4.65 6.70
N LYS A 100 -13.17 4.35 5.90
CA LYS A 100 -12.85 2.96 5.51
C LYS A 100 -12.37 2.10 6.68
N ARG A 101 -11.64 2.68 7.63
CA ARG A 101 -11.19 2.00 8.85
C ARG A 101 -12.39 1.61 9.71
N GLU A 102 -13.32 2.53 9.93
CA GLU A 102 -14.52 2.30 10.73
C GLU A 102 -15.47 1.28 10.09
N GLU A 103 -15.66 1.36 8.77
CA GLU A 103 -16.42 0.36 8.00
C GLU A 103 -15.81 -1.04 8.18
N LEU A 104 -14.49 -1.15 8.00
CA LEU A 104 -13.78 -2.42 8.13
C LEU A 104 -13.79 -2.95 9.57
N GLY A 105 -13.66 -2.06 10.57
CA GLY A 105 -13.75 -2.40 11.99
C GLY A 105 -15.14 -2.93 12.36
N THR A 106 -16.19 -2.32 11.84
CA THR A 106 -17.58 -2.77 12.02
C THR A 106 -17.77 -4.17 11.43
N GLU A 107 -17.29 -4.42 10.21
CA GLU A 107 -17.38 -5.74 9.59
C GLU A 107 -16.58 -6.81 10.35
N ILE A 108 -15.40 -6.48 10.87
CA ILE A 108 -14.61 -7.42 11.67
C ILE A 108 -15.29 -7.73 13.00
N SER A 109 -15.94 -6.74 13.64
CA SER A 109 -16.66 -6.97 14.90
C SER A 109 -17.83 -7.97 14.80
N GLN A 110 -18.30 -8.26 13.58
CA GLN A 110 -19.33 -9.25 13.30
C GLN A 110 -18.76 -10.67 13.11
N LEU A 111 -17.44 -10.84 13.14
CA LEU A 111 -16.78 -12.14 13.00
C LEU A 111 -16.70 -12.87 14.35
N PRO A 112 -16.51 -14.20 14.34
CA PRO A 112 -16.21 -14.94 15.57
C PRO A 112 -14.92 -14.43 16.23
N SER A 113 -14.86 -14.47 17.56
CA SER A 113 -13.71 -13.99 18.35
C SER A 113 -12.37 -14.51 17.84
N LEU A 114 -12.26 -15.81 17.59
CA LEU A 114 -11.02 -16.42 17.08
C LEU A 114 -10.55 -15.83 15.74
N VAL A 115 -11.48 -15.42 14.87
CA VAL A 115 -11.15 -14.77 13.60
C VAL A 115 -10.71 -13.34 13.84
N ILE A 116 -11.37 -12.62 14.76
CA ILE A 116 -10.98 -11.27 15.17
C ILE A 116 -9.56 -11.29 15.73
N ASP A 117 -9.27 -12.19 16.66
CA ASP A 117 -7.95 -12.34 17.29
C ASP A 117 -6.87 -12.63 16.25
N ALA A 118 -7.14 -13.54 15.31
CA ALA A 118 -6.22 -13.85 14.22
C ALA A 118 -5.95 -12.63 13.32
N ILE A 119 -6.95 -11.81 13.05
CA ILE A 119 -6.79 -10.58 12.27
C ILE A 119 -5.95 -9.56 13.05
N GLN A 120 -6.23 -9.37 14.34
CA GLN A 120 -5.48 -8.46 15.21
C GLN A 120 -4.00 -8.83 15.30
N ILE A 121 -3.71 -10.13 15.44
CA ILE A 121 -2.32 -10.64 15.48
C ILE A 121 -1.59 -10.26 14.19
N ILE A 122 -2.18 -10.48 13.02
CA ILE A 122 -1.55 -10.13 11.74
C ILE A 122 -1.33 -8.62 11.60
N ASP A 123 -2.30 -7.80 12.00
CA ASP A 123 -2.16 -6.34 11.89
C ASP A 123 -1.07 -5.78 12.81
N ILE A 124 -0.97 -6.30 14.03
CA ILE A 124 0.10 -5.95 14.97
C ILE A 124 1.44 -6.45 14.45
N PHE A 125 1.48 -7.65 13.87
CA PHE A 125 2.68 -8.22 13.26
C PHE A 125 3.21 -7.36 12.12
N ARG A 126 2.33 -6.84 11.24
CA ARG A 126 2.69 -5.92 10.14
C ARG A 126 3.29 -4.59 10.60
N GLN A 127 3.05 -4.20 11.85
CA GLN A 127 3.60 -2.97 12.44
C GLN A 127 5.01 -3.14 12.99
N ASP A 128 5.50 -4.38 13.13
CA ASP A 128 6.84 -4.66 13.63
C ASP A 128 7.86 -4.56 12.48
N PRO A 129 8.79 -3.59 12.52
CA PRO A 129 9.77 -3.39 11.45
C PRO A 129 10.82 -4.49 11.35
N THR A 130 10.85 -5.43 12.31
CA THR A 130 11.80 -6.56 12.33
C THR A 130 11.26 -7.78 11.59
N LYS A 131 9.98 -7.76 11.18
CA LYS A 131 9.32 -8.90 10.55
C LYS A 131 9.46 -8.91 9.05
N THR A 132 9.53 -10.11 8.50
CA THR A 132 9.63 -10.34 7.06
C THR A 132 8.32 -10.84 6.47
N ASP A 133 8.11 -10.58 5.17
CA ASP A 133 6.95 -11.07 4.41
C ASP A 133 6.80 -12.60 4.47
N LEU A 134 7.92 -13.33 4.57
CA LEU A 134 7.92 -14.79 4.68
C LEU A 134 7.33 -15.24 6.02
N GLU A 135 7.72 -14.57 7.10
CA GLU A 135 7.17 -14.85 8.43
C GLU A 135 5.70 -14.47 8.51
N GLU A 136 5.28 -13.36 7.88
CA GLU A 136 3.87 -12.99 7.79
C GLU A 136 3.05 -14.08 7.07
N LYS A 137 3.51 -14.53 5.89
CA LYS A 137 2.84 -15.60 5.13
C LYS A 137 2.72 -16.89 5.94
N LYS A 138 3.77 -17.24 6.68
CA LYS A 138 3.74 -18.41 7.57
C LYS A 138 2.69 -18.23 8.67
N MET A 139 2.68 -17.07 9.32
CA MET A 139 1.72 -16.73 10.38
C MET A 139 0.27 -16.79 9.89
N ILE A 140 -0.02 -16.20 8.73
CA ILE A 140 -1.35 -16.24 8.10
C ILE A 140 -1.79 -17.69 7.86
N ASN A 141 -0.90 -18.52 7.32
CA ASN A 141 -1.21 -19.92 7.04
C ASN A 141 -1.45 -20.73 8.32
N ASP A 142 -0.69 -20.46 9.39
CA ASP A 142 -0.84 -21.16 10.66
C ASP A 142 -2.15 -20.75 11.36
N LEU A 143 -2.48 -19.46 11.39
CA LEU A 143 -3.77 -18.96 11.92
C LEU A 143 -4.97 -19.43 11.08
N LYS A 144 -4.81 -19.55 9.77
CA LYS A 144 -5.88 -20.06 8.89
C LYS A 144 -6.26 -21.50 9.22
N LYS A 145 -5.32 -22.33 9.70
CA LYS A 145 -5.60 -23.72 10.12
C LYS A 145 -6.44 -23.79 11.40
N THR A 146 -6.36 -22.77 12.26
CA THR A 146 -7.13 -22.71 13.51
C THR A 146 -8.52 -22.11 13.32
N ILE A 147 -8.76 -21.46 12.18
CA ILE A 147 -10.06 -20.88 11.81
C ILE A 147 -10.93 -21.96 11.16
N GLN A 148 -12.23 -21.99 11.49
CA GLN A 148 -13.16 -22.91 10.85
C GLN A 148 -13.22 -22.65 9.33
N PRO A 149 -13.29 -23.70 8.48
CA PRO A 149 -13.24 -23.56 7.03
C PRO A 149 -14.22 -22.54 6.45
N LEU A 150 -15.41 -22.41 7.05
CA LEU A 150 -16.45 -21.49 6.61
C LEU A 150 -16.04 -20.00 6.73
N PHE A 151 -15.13 -19.67 7.65
CA PHE A 151 -14.64 -18.31 7.87
C PHE A 151 -13.29 -18.04 7.19
N ALA A 152 -12.62 -19.07 6.65
CA ALA A 152 -11.29 -18.93 6.03
C ALA A 152 -11.28 -17.93 4.85
N ASN A 153 -12.37 -17.87 4.08
CA ASN A 153 -12.51 -16.90 2.99
C ASN A 153 -12.73 -15.47 3.52
N ARG A 154 -13.64 -15.30 4.50
CA ARG A 154 -13.86 -13.99 5.15
C ARG A 154 -12.58 -13.47 5.80
N TYR A 155 -11.81 -14.33 6.47
CA TYR A 155 -10.51 -13.99 7.03
C TYR A 155 -9.56 -13.41 5.98
N GLN A 156 -9.39 -14.12 4.85
CA GLN A 156 -8.52 -13.64 3.76
C GLN A 156 -9.00 -12.30 3.18
N ILE A 157 -10.32 -12.16 2.95
CA ILE A 157 -10.91 -10.90 2.45
C ILE A 157 -10.60 -9.74 3.40
N MET A 158 -10.69 -9.94 4.71
CA MET A 158 -10.37 -8.91 5.69
C MET A 158 -8.88 -8.56 5.65
N LEU A 159 -7.98 -9.54 5.59
CA LEU A 159 -6.54 -9.30 5.48
C LEU A 159 -6.17 -8.50 4.23
N ASP A 160 -6.80 -8.81 3.09
CA ASP A 160 -6.56 -8.12 1.83
C ASP A 160 -7.06 -6.67 1.88
N ARG A 161 -8.23 -6.44 2.52
CA ARG A 161 -8.77 -5.09 2.73
C ARG A 161 -7.91 -4.26 3.69
N MET A 162 -7.36 -4.89 4.73
CA MET A 162 -6.42 -4.24 5.64
C MET A 162 -5.11 -3.88 4.95
N GLN A 163 -4.58 -4.79 4.13
CA GLN A 163 -3.40 -4.50 3.33
C GLN A 163 -3.64 -3.29 2.42
N LYS A 164 -4.79 -3.27 1.73
CA LYS A 164 -5.18 -2.13 0.90
C LYS A 164 -5.27 -0.83 1.70
N LEU A 165 -5.80 -0.87 2.93
CA LEU A 165 -5.88 0.31 3.80
C LEU A 165 -4.48 0.84 4.16
N GLN A 166 -3.55 -0.06 4.49
CA GLN A 166 -2.16 0.25 4.76
C GLN A 166 -1.44 0.79 3.50
N ASP A 167 -1.67 0.20 2.33
CA ASP A 167 -1.03 0.63 1.09
C ASP A 167 -1.53 2.01 0.64
N GLU A 168 -2.85 2.21 0.67
CA GLU A 168 -3.47 3.44 0.18
C GLU A 168 -3.25 4.61 1.14
N TYR A 169 -3.31 4.36 2.45
CA TYR A 169 -3.37 5.41 3.48
C TYR A 169 -2.29 5.30 4.56
N GLY A 170 -1.54 4.20 4.62
CA GLY A 170 -0.54 3.93 5.66
C GLY A 170 -1.11 3.86 7.07
N ILE A 171 -2.40 3.53 7.19
CA ILE A 171 -3.03 3.32 8.48
C ILE A 171 -3.21 1.83 8.73
N HIS A 172 -3.07 1.46 10.00
CA HIS A 172 -3.39 0.14 10.52
C HIS A 172 -4.77 0.20 11.19
N LEU A 173 -5.46 -0.94 11.21
CA LEU A 173 -6.81 -1.02 11.79
C LEU A 173 -6.73 -1.02 13.32
N PHE A 174 -5.89 -1.92 13.84
CA PHE A 174 -5.54 -2.11 15.23
C PHE A 174 -4.19 -1.47 15.50
N ARG A 175 -4.07 -0.78 16.63
CA ARG A 175 -2.82 -0.13 17.01
C ARG A 175 -1.97 -1.11 17.80
N SER A 176 -0.74 -1.36 17.34
CA SER A 176 0.22 -2.14 18.12
C SER A 176 0.48 -1.44 19.46
N PRO A 177 0.49 -2.17 20.60
CA PRO A 177 0.91 -1.61 21.88
C PRO A 177 2.39 -1.17 21.87
N PHE A 178 3.16 -1.62 20.87
CA PHE A 178 4.58 -1.30 20.70
C PHE A 178 4.83 -0.11 19.74
N ALA A 179 3.79 0.42 19.09
CA ALA A 179 3.95 1.56 18.19
C ALA A 179 4.25 2.86 18.97
N LYS A 180 5.25 3.65 18.53
CA LYS A 180 5.47 5.00 19.08
C LYS A 180 4.16 5.79 18.99
N ARG A 181 3.71 6.38 20.11
CA ARG A 181 2.54 7.27 20.17
C ARG A 181 2.76 8.47 19.23
N ARG A 182 2.32 8.39 17.99
CA ARG A 182 2.23 9.56 17.11
C ARG A 182 0.95 10.30 17.46
N LYS A 183 1.13 11.50 17.98
CA LYS A 183 0.10 12.40 18.52
C LYS A 183 -0.30 13.51 17.53
N HIS A 184 -0.01 13.37 16.23
CA HIS A 184 -0.24 14.47 15.29
C HIS A 184 -1.60 14.45 14.60
N TYR A 185 -2.25 13.30 14.44
CA TYR A 185 -3.45 13.19 13.58
C TYR A 185 -4.70 12.62 14.27
N PHE A 186 -4.60 12.21 15.53
CA PHE A 186 -5.74 11.80 16.34
C PHE A 186 -5.95 12.85 17.41
N THR A 187 -7.00 13.67 17.25
CA THR A 187 -7.54 14.44 18.36
C THR A 187 -7.97 13.49 19.46
N SER A 188 -7.93 13.99 20.69
CA SER A 188 -8.02 13.29 21.98
C SER A 188 -9.32 12.50 22.26
N HIS A 189 -10.07 12.12 21.25
CA HIS A 189 -11.30 11.32 21.36
C HIS A 189 -11.12 9.90 20.79
N GLU A 190 -9.92 9.56 20.29
CA GLU A 190 -9.53 8.19 19.90
C GLU A 190 -8.42 7.62 20.81
N LEU A 191 -8.53 7.87 22.11
CA LEU A 191 -7.79 7.15 23.16
C LEU A 191 -8.78 6.51 24.14
#